data_AF-A0A537A098-F1
#
_entry.id   AF-A0A537A098-F1
#
_cell.length_a   1.000
_cell.length_b   1.000
_cell.length_c   1.000
_cell.angle_alpha   90.00
_cell.angle_beta   90.00
_cell.angle_gamma   90.00
#
_symmetry.space_group_name_H-M   'P 1'
#
loop_
_entity.id
_entity.type
_entity.pdbx_description
1 polymer ?
#
loop_
_entity_poly.entity_id
_entity_poly.type
_entity_poly.pdbx_seq_one_letter_code
_entity_poly.pdbx_strand_id
1 'polypeptide(L)'
;MLPHRADHIGSLLRPKKLREAFRAHSEKRLGDAELRVAQDEAIRDVVRLQEDCGLQVVTDGEFRRISYWEKFVRLTAGLEVRNAVFKFHDQQGHESDFTAPFAHAKVSRRAPITVDEFRFVKQHSARLGKITMPAPSTLLCRSGQGLSGGARRARRRRLPLRAARRGGGRHPLRPGSARQGKSGGRGSRSPRRSLYRRDQPGREEPAQRHGHRR
;
A
#
# COMPACT_ATOMS: atom_id res chain seq x y z
N MET A 1 -28.55 -8.37 17.26
CA MET A 1 -27.09 -8.15 17.13
C MET A 1 -26.40 -9.28 17.88
N LEU A 2 -25.51 -10.04 17.25
CA LEU A 2 -24.78 -11.10 17.96
C LEU A 2 -23.84 -10.44 19.00
N PRO A 3 -23.69 -10.99 20.22
CA PRO A 3 -22.95 -10.36 21.31
C PRO A 3 -21.43 -10.26 21.05
N HIS A 4 -20.92 -10.94 20.02
CA HIS A 4 -19.50 -10.96 19.68
C HIS A 4 -19.27 -10.59 18.22
N ARG A 5 -18.24 -9.76 17.98
CA ARG A 5 -17.82 -9.30 16.66
C ARG A 5 -16.52 -10.02 16.28
N ALA A 6 -16.57 -10.84 15.23
CA ALA A 6 -15.40 -11.43 14.61
C ALA A 6 -15.17 -10.82 13.22
N ASP A 7 -13.93 -10.42 12.93
CA ASP A 7 -13.50 -10.05 11.58
C ASP A 7 -12.08 -10.55 11.30
N HIS A 8 -11.76 -10.71 10.02
CA HIS A 8 -10.42 -11.13 9.59
C HIS A 8 -9.52 -9.91 9.41
N ILE A 9 -8.26 -9.96 9.87
CA ILE A 9 -7.38 -8.77 9.94
C ILE A 9 -7.12 -8.16 8.55
N GLY A 10 -6.87 -8.98 7.53
CA GLY A 10 -6.51 -8.54 6.18
C GLY A 10 -6.09 -9.69 5.27
N SER A 11 -4.79 -9.92 5.16
CA SER A 11 -4.21 -10.96 4.27
C SER A 11 -4.76 -12.36 4.53
N LEU A 12 -5.13 -13.07 3.46
CA LEU A 12 -5.48 -14.50 3.48
C LEU A 12 -4.48 -15.31 2.65
N LEU A 13 -4.48 -16.64 2.82
CA LEU A 13 -3.60 -17.50 2.03
C LEU A 13 -4.03 -17.49 0.57
N ARG A 14 -3.12 -17.13 -0.34
CA ARG A 14 -3.41 -17.12 -1.78
C ARG A 14 -3.66 -18.55 -2.28
N PRO A 15 -4.75 -18.80 -3.02
CA PRO A 15 -5.00 -20.11 -3.61
C PRO A 15 -3.90 -20.48 -4.61
N LYS A 16 -3.71 -21.79 -4.86
CA LYS A 16 -2.68 -22.32 -5.76
C LYS A 16 -2.70 -21.62 -7.14
N LYS A 17 -3.88 -21.52 -7.75
CA LYS A 17 -4.07 -20.84 -9.04
C LYS A 17 -3.54 -19.41 -9.06
N LEU A 18 -3.82 -18.62 -8.02
CA LEU A 18 -3.33 -17.24 -7.94
C LEU A 18 -1.81 -17.18 -7.77
N ARG A 19 -1.23 -18.07 -6.97
CA ARG A 19 0.24 -18.17 -6.83
C ARG A 19 0.92 -18.53 -8.15
N GLU A 20 0.33 -19.44 -8.92
CA GLU A 20 0.81 -19.83 -10.25
C GLU A 20 0.70 -18.69 -11.26
N ALA A 21 -0.39 -17.92 -11.22
CA ALA A 21 -0.55 -16.73 -12.05
C ALA A 21 0.51 -15.66 -11.74
N PHE A 22 0.79 -15.39 -10.45
CA PHE A 22 1.89 -14.50 -10.07
C PHE A 22 3.25 -14.99 -10.58
N ARG A 23 3.53 -16.31 -10.48
CA ARG A 23 4.77 -16.89 -11.01
C ARG A 23 4.87 -16.73 -12.53
N ALA A 24 3.83 -17.09 -13.27
CA ALA A 24 3.80 -16.95 -14.73
C ALA A 24 3.94 -15.48 -15.17
N HIS A 25 3.32 -14.55 -14.44
CA HIS A 25 3.46 -13.11 -14.68
C HIS A 25 4.91 -12.63 -14.47
N SER A 26 5.55 -13.08 -13.38
CA SER A 26 6.95 -12.73 -13.10
C SER A 26 7.92 -13.26 -14.16
N GLU A 27 7.59 -14.39 -14.77
CA GLU A 27 8.31 -15.02 -15.88
C GLU A 27 7.91 -14.47 -17.26
N LYS A 28 7.04 -13.45 -17.31
CA LYS A 28 6.50 -12.82 -18.54
C LYS A 28 5.72 -13.78 -19.45
N ARG A 29 5.25 -14.92 -18.92
CA ARG A 29 4.37 -15.88 -19.63
C ARG A 29 2.90 -15.53 -19.52
N LEU A 30 2.55 -14.54 -18.70
CA LEU A 30 1.19 -14.10 -18.43
C LEU A 30 1.18 -12.58 -18.29
N GLY A 31 0.26 -11.90 -18.98
CA GLY A 31 0.17 -10.44 -19.04
C GLY A 31 -0.55 -9.81 -17.85
N ASP A 32 -0.48 -8.48 -17.73
CA ASP A 32 -1.12 -7.72 -16.64
C ASP A 32 -2.65 -7.95 -16.59
N ALA A 33 -3.31 -8.04 -17.75
CA ALA A 33 -4.75 -8.25 -17.84
C ALA A 33 -5.15 -9.65 -17.36
N GLU A 34 -4.40 -10.67 -17.73
CA GLU A 34 -4.64 -12.06 -17.31
C GLU A 34 -4.39 -12.23 -15.81
N LEU A 35 -3.35 -11.58 -15.26
CA LEU A 35 -3.09 -11.60 -13.83
C LEU A 35 -4.23 -10.93 -13.08
N ARG A 36 -4.75 -9.83 -13.62
CA ARG A 36 -5.89 -9.12 -13.06
C ARG A 36 -7.14 -10.01 -13.02
N VAL A 37 -7.42 -10.77 -14.06
CA VAL A 37 -8.53 -11.74 -14.09
C VAL A 37 -8.37 -12.79 -12.99
N ALA A 38 -7.19 -13.42 -12.89
CA ALA A 38 -6.93 -14.42 -11.85
C ALA A 38 -7.06 -13.86 -10.42
N GLN A 39 -6.65 -12.60 -10.21
CA GLN A 39 -6.87 -11.90 -8.94
C GLN A 39 -8.35 -11.64 -8.68
N ASP A 40 -9.10 -11.15 -9.67
CA ASP A 40 -10.53 -10.85 -9.55
C ASP A 40 -11.34 -12.11 -9.21
N GLU A 41 -11.02 -13.23 -9.85
CA GLU A 41 -11.61 -14.55 -9.53
C GLU A 41 -11.32 -14.98 -8.10
N ALA A 42 -10.06 -14.97 -7.70
CA ALA A 42 -9.67 -15.36 -6.35
C ALA A 42 -10.29 -14.45 -5.27
N ILE A 43 -10.48 -13.16 -5.56
CA ILE A 43 -11.12 -12.22 -4.63
C ILE A 43 -12.62 -12.50 -4.52
N ARG A 44 -13.31 -12.82 -5.61
CA ARG A 44 -14.72 -13.24 -5.53
C ARG A 44 -14.87 -14.48 -4.66
N ASP A 45 -14.02 -15.47 -4.86
CA ASP A 45 -14.05 -16.71 -4.08
C ASP A 45 -13.77 -16.48 -2.59
N VAL A 46 -12.79 -15.63 -2.25
CA VAL A 46 -12.44 -15.36 -0.85
C VAL A 46 -13.47 -14.48 -0.15
N VAL A 47 -14.12 -13.57 -0.87
CA VAL A 47 -15.26 -12.80 -0.35
C VAL A 47 -16.41 -13.75 -0.03
N ARG A 48 -16.80 -14.61 -0.98
CA ARG A 48 -17.86 -15.62 -0.76
C ARG A 48 -17.53 -16.52 0.43
N LEU A 49 -16.29 -17.01 0.53
CA LEU A 49 -15.84 -17.82 1.67
C LEU A 49 -16.08 -17.12 3.02
N GLN A 50 -15.71 -15.85 3.13
CA GLN A 50 -15.90 -15.08 4.37
C GLN A 50 -17.40 -14.88 4.68
N GLU A 51 -18.23 -14.66 3.66
CA GLU A 51 -19.69 -14.53 3.81
C GLU A 51 -20.35 -15.85 4.24
N ASP A 52 -19.94 -16.96 3.64
CA ASP A 52 -20.40 -18.32 3.96
C ASP A 52 -20.02 -18.72 5.40
N CYS A 53 -18.85 -18.27 5.87
CA CYS A 53 -18.45 -18.40 7.27
C CYS A 53 -19.23 -17.48 8.24
N GLY A 54 -20.12 -16.63 7.73
CA GLY A 54 -20.96 -15.74 8.53
C GLY A 54 -20.32 -14.42 8.94
N LEU A 55 -19.13 -14.07 8.42
CA LEU A 55 -18.45 -12.82 8.77
C LEU A 55 -19.28 -11.61 8.34
N GLN A 56 -19.42 -10.65 9.25
CA GLN A 56 -20.16 -9.40 8.99
C GLN A 56 -19.30 -8.34 8.28
N VAL A 57 -17.97 -8.54 8.29
CA VAL A 57 -16.98 -7.68 7.65
C VAL A 57 -16.04 -8.57 6.84
N VAL A 58 -15.85 -8.24 5.57
CA VAL A 58 -15.03 -9.03 4.62
C VAL A 58 -13.86 -8.22 4.08
N THR A 59 -12.83 -8.90 3.60
CA THR A 59 -11.64 -8.31 2.97
C THR A 59 -11.39 -8.95 1.60
N ASP A 60 -10.56 -8.34 0.75
CA ASP A 60 -10.11 -8.97 -0.50
C ASP A 60 -8.95 -9.96 -0.30
N GLY A 61 -8.61 -10.29 0.95
CA GLY A 61 -7.46 -11.11 1.30
C GLY A 61 -6.10 -10.51 0.94
N GLU A 62 -6.05 -9.23 0.51
CA GLU A 62 -4.87 -8.56 -0.03
C GLU A 62 -4.26 -9.25 -1.27
N PHE A 63 -5.09 -9.96 -2.04
CA PHE A 63 -4.66 -10.83 -3.14
C PHE A 63 -3.99 -10.10 -4.31
N ARG A 64 -4.21 -8.79 -4.44
CA ARG A 64 -3.58 -7.95 -5.48
C ARG A 64 -2.19 -7.46 -5.12
N ARG A 65 -1.83 -7.52 -3.85
CA ARG A 65 -0.62 -6.89 -3.32
C ARG A 65 0.53 -7.88 -3.40
N ILE A 66 1.68 -7.43 -3.87
CA ILE A 66 2.93 -8.21 -3.81
C ILE A 66 3.54 -8.08 -2.40
N SER A 67 3.50 -6.85 -1.86
CA SER A 67 3.88 -6.50 -0.49
C SER A 67 2.90 -5.45 0.04
N TYR A 68 2.72 -5.39 1.37
CA TYR A 68 1.76 -4.51 2.03
C TYR A 68 2.05 -3.01 1.82
N TRP A 69 3.31 -2.63 1.55
CA TRP A 69 3.73 -1.24 1.33
C TRP A 69 3.96 -0.86 -0.14
N GLU A 70 4.07 -1.83 -1.05
CA GLU A 70 4.54 -1.62 -2.43
C GLU A 70 3.67 -0.61 -3.19
N LYS A 71 2.36 -0.83 -3.20
CA LYS A 71 1.40 0.05 -3.87
C LYS A 71 1.39 1.46 -3.26
N PHE A 72 1.60 1.55 -1.94
CA PHE A 72 1.68 2.83 -1.24
C PHE A 72 2.89 3.64 -1.71
N VAL A 73 4.08 3.03 -1.75
CA VAL A 73 5.31 3.67 -2.23
C VAL A 73 5.16 4.09 -3.68
N ARG A 74 4.70 3.18 -4.56
CA ARG A 74 4.55 3.44 -6.00
C ARG A 74 3.64 4.64 -6.31
N LEU A 75 2.61 4.86 -5.51
CA LEU A 75 1.60 5.91 -5.74
C LEU A 75 1.83 7.19 -4.91
N THR A 76 2.98 7.30 -4.25
CA THR A 76 3.32 8.42 -3.36
C THR A 76 4.67 9.03 -3.75
N ALA A 77 4.70 10.33 -4.00
CA ALA A 77 5.93 11.08 -4.24
C ALA A 77 6.79 11.11 -2.96
N GLY A 78 8.11 11.11 -3.13
CA GLY A 78 9.06 11.26 -2.01
C GLY A 78 9.30 9.97 -1.22
N LEU A 79 8.68 8.87 -1.62
CA LEU A 79 8.98 7.52 -1.15
C LEU A 79 9.66 6.71 -2.24
N GLU A 80 10.61 5.89 -1.85
CA GLU A 80 11.26 4.91 -2.72
C GLU A 80 11.57 3.62 -1.97
N VAL A 81 11.95 2.58 -2.71
CA VAL A 81 12.35 1.29 -2.15
C VAL A 81 13.86 1.21 -2.14
N ARG A 82 14.46 0.92 -0.98
CA ARG A 82 15.89 0.63 -0.85
C ARG A 82 16.10 -0.63 -0.02
N ASN A 83 17.31 -1.14 0.02
CA ASN A 83 17.68 -2.19 0.96
C ASN A 83 17.49 -1.67 2.39
N ALA A 84 16.88 -2.50 3.23
CA ALA A 84 16.68 -2.22 4.63
C ALA A 84 18.04 -2.06 5.32
N VAL A 85 18.12 -1.15 6.29
CA VAL A 85 19.34 -0.95 7.10
C VAL A 85 19.53 -2.08 8.12
N PHE A 86 18.48 -2.87 8.35
CA PHE A 86 18.47 -4.02 9.26
C PHE A 86 18.33 -5.31 8.46
N LYS A 87 18.97 -6.37 8.97
CA LYS A 87 18.87 -7.72 8.44
C LYS A 87 17.95 -8.56 9.32
N PHE A 88 17.24 -9.50 8.71
CA PHE A 88 16.48 -10.50 9.45
C PHE A 88 17.33 -11.76 9.60
N HIS A 89 17.26 -12.36 10.79
CA HIS A 89 17.84 -13.66 11.08
C HIS A 89 16.72 -14.69 11.18
N ASP A 90 16.89 -15.83 10.51
CA ASP A 90 16.02 -16.98 10.75
C ASP A 90 16.40 -17.71 12.05
N GLN A 91 15.65 -18.75 12.40
CA GLN A 91 15.93 -19.57 13.59
C GLN A 91 17.29 -20.29 13.53
N GLN A 92 17.92 -20.35 12.35
CA GLN A 92 19.20 -21.00 12.08
C GLN A 92 20.34 -19.97 11.97
N GLY A 93 20.04 -18.67 12.16
CA GLY A 93 21.00 -17.57 12.11
C GLY A 93 21.31 -17.05 10.70
N HIS A 94 20.63 -17.51 9.65
CA HIS A 94 20.86 -17.01 8.30
C HIS A 94 20.35 -15.59 8.15
N GLU A 95 21.20 -14.72 7.59
CA GLU A 95 20.85 -13.34 7.27
C GLU A 95 20.12 -13.24 5.94
N SER A 96 18.98 -12.55 5.93
CA SER A 96 18.26 -12.22 4.71
C SER A 96 18.23 -10.71 4.48
N ASP A 97 18.68 -10.29 3.31
CA ASP A 97 18.48 -8.93 2.84
C ASP A 97 16.99 -8.68 2.57
N PHE A 98 16.50 -7.53 3.04
CA PHE A 98 15.13 -7.11 2.84
C PHE A 98 15.09 -5.73 2.20
N THR A 99 13.97 -5.41 1.54
CA THR A 99 13.74 -4.07 0.99
C THR A 99 12.70 -3.34 1.82
N ALA A 100 12.93 -2.06 2.09
CA ALA A 100 12.04 -1.23 2.88
C ALA A 100 11.70 0.07 2.14
N PRO A 101 10.54 0.68 2.45
CA PRO A 101 10.21 2.03 2.04
C PRO A 101 11.10 3.07 2.76
N PHE A 102 11.63 4.03 2.01
CA PHE A 102 12.41 5.16 2.52
C PHE A 102 11.81 6.48 2.03
N ALA A 103 11.72 7.44 2.95
CA ALA A 103 11.34 8.81 2.62
C ALA A 103 12.60 9.63 2.27
N HIS A 104 12.73 10.02 1.01
CA HIS A 104 13.89 10.78 0.50
C HIS A 104 13.57 12.26 0.20
N ALA A 105 12.28 12.62 0.19
CA ALA A 105 11.81 13.98 -0.04
C ALA A 105 10.45 14.22 0.63
N LYS A 106 9.87 15.42 0.43
CA LYS A 106 8.52 15.74 0.91
C LYS A 106 7.50 14.75 0.34
N VAL A 107 6.81 14.04 1.23
CA VAL A 107 5.84 13.01 0.88
C VAL A 107 4.54 13.62 0.38
N SER A 108 4.04 13.17 -0.77
CA SER A 108 2.76 13.61 -1.33
C SER A 108 2.07 12.51 -2.12
N ARG A 109 0.80 12.24 -1.84
CA ARG A 109 0.01 11.20 -2.52
C ARG A 109 -0.30 11.63 -3.95
N ARG A 110 0.08 10.82 -4.94
CA ARG A 110 -0.11 11.12 -6.38
C ARG A 110 -1.43 10.58 -6.94
N ALA A 111 -1.94 9.49 -6.37
CA ALA A 111 -3.15 8.82 -6.84
C ALA A 111 -3.93 8.18 -5.68
N PRO A 112 -5.18 7.72 -5.89
CA PRO A 112 -5.87 6.85 -4.94
C PRO A 112 -5.08 5.54 -4.74
N ILE A 113 -4.84 5.14 -3.49
CA ILE A 113 -3.97 3.99 -3.19
C ILE A 113 -4.75 2.67 -3.20
N THR A 114 -5.87 2.59 -2.48
CA THR A 114 -6.66 1.36 -2.29
C THR A 114 -8.12 1.48 -2.72
N VAL A 115 -8.47 2.58 -3.39
CA VAL A 115 -9.87 2.85 -3.78
C VAL A 115 -10.39 1.82 -4.77
N ASP A 116 -9.54 1.31 -5.66
CA ASP A 116 -9.86 0.20 -6.58
C ASP A 116 -10.16 -1.11 -5.83
N GLU A 117 -9.40 -1.42 -4.78
CA GLU A 117 -9.61 -2.60 -3.93
C GLU A 117 -10.95 -2.48 -3.20
N PHE A 118 -11.21 -1.33 -2.57
CA PHE A 118 -12.48 -1.07 -1.89
C PHE A 118 -13.68 -1.16 -2.82
N ARG A 119 -13.60 -0.54 -4.01
CA ARG A 119 -14.69 -0.56 -4.99
C ARG A 119 -15.01 -1.98 -5.44
N PHE A 120 -13.99 -2.80 -5.67
CA PHE A 120 -14.18 -4.18 -6.10
C PHE A 120 -14.89 -5.00 -5.02
N VAL A 121 -14.44 -4.92 -3.76
CA VAL A 121 -15.10 -5.64 -2.64
C VAL A 121 -16.53 -5.14 -2.45
N LYS A 122 -16.75 -3.83 -2.46
CA LYS A 122 -18.08 -3.23 -2.32
C LYS A 122 -19.05 -3.68 -3.42
N GLN A 123 -18.57 -3.93 -4.63
CA GLN A 123 -19.39 -4.39 -5.75
C GLN A 123 -19.75 -5.89 -5.65
N HIS A 124 -18.93 -6.70 -4.98
CA HIS A 124 -19.04 -8.16 -4.98
C HIS A 124 -19.33 -8.77 -3.61
N SER A 125 -19.74 -7.95 -2.63
CA SER A 125 -20.09 -8.41 -1.29
C SER A 125 -21.41 -7.79 -0.84
N ALA A 126 -22.21 -8.58 -0.12
CA ALA A 126 -23.39 -8.09 0.61
C ALA A 126 -23.01 -7.57 2.01
N ARG A 127 -21.77 -7.77 2.45
CA ARG A 127 -21.25 -7.40 3.78
C ARG A 127 -20.39 -6.15 3.71
N LEU A 128 -20.00 -5.64 4.88
CA LEU A 128 -19.13 -4.45 4.96
C LEU A 128 -17.72 -4.80 4.47
N GLY A 129 -17.25 -4.14 3.42
CA GLY A 129 -15.88 -4.27 2.94
C GLY A 129 -14.87 -3.51 3.81
N LYS A 130 -13.84 -4.22 4.28
CA LYS A 130 -12.68 -3.67 5.00
C LYS A 130 -11.44 -3.67 4.11
N ILE A 131 -10.65 -2.60 4.21
CA ILE A 131 -9.36 -2.43 3.53
C ILE A 131 -8.29 -2.12 4.57
N THR A 132 -7.11 -2.73 4.40
CA THR A 132 -5.93 -2.45 5.23
C THR A 132 -5.03 -1.41 4.58
N MET A 133 -4.40 -0.57 5.40
CA MET A 133 -3.42 0.42 4.98
C MET A 133 -2.22 0.37 5.94
N PRO A 134 -0.98 0.46 5.44
CA PRO A 134 0.17 0.58 6.31
C PRO A 134 0.09 1.85 7.14
N ALA A 135 0.42 1.74 8.43
CA ALA A 135 0.57 2.91 9.27
C ALA A 135 1.77 3.76 8.79
N PRO A 136 1.72 5.10 8.86
CA PRO A 136 2.83 5.95 8.43
C PRO A 136 4.17 5.61 9.11
N SER A 137 4.14 5.13 10.36
CA SER A 137 5.32 4.72 11.11
C SER A 137 6.04 3.51 10.51
N THR A 138 5.31 2.57 9.88
CA THR A 138 5.92 1.38 9.24
C THR A 138 6.60 1.71 7.92
N LEU A 139 6.33 2.90 7.37
CA LEU A 139 6.92 3.40 6.12
C LEU A 139 8.14 4.28 6.35
N LEU A 140 8.49 4.55 7.61
CA LEU A 140 9.59 5.42 7.97
C LEU A 140 10.81 4.60 8.38
N CYS A 141 11.57 4.09 7.40
CA CYS A 141 12.97 3.79 7.63
C CYS A 141 13.75 5.08 7.40
N ARG A 142 14.24 5.71 8.48
CA ARG A 142 15.16 6.85 8.35
C ARG A 142 16.52 6.30 7.95
N SER A 143 17.03 6.69 6.78
CA SER A 143 18.48 6.71 6.59
C SER A 143 19.04 7.60 7.70
N GLY A 144 20.09 7.16 8.40
CA GLY A 144 20.72 7.90 9.51
C GLY A 144 21.19 9.32 9.16
N GLN A 145 21.13 9.72 7.89
CA GLN A 145 21.26 11.10 7.47
C GLN A 145 19.93 11.82 7.72
N GLY A 146 19.91 12.58 8.82
CA GLY A 146 18.79 13.45 9.16
C GLY A 146 18.37 14.32 7.98
N LEU A 147 17.07 14.56 7.86
CA LEU A 147 16.53 15.62 7.00
C LEU A 147 17.02 16.98 7.54
N SER A 148 18.28 17.31 7.28
CA SER A 148 18.90 18.62 7.50
C SER A 148 18.40 19.55 6.39
N GLY A 149 17.13 19.94 6.50
CA GLY A 149 16.47 20.72 5.46
C GLY A 149 15.18 21.35 5.95
N GLY A 150 15.27 22.20 6.97
CA GLY A 150 14.22 23.17 7.27
C GLY A 150 13.06 22.66 8.10
N ALA A 151 13.35 22.07 9.26
CA ALA A 151 12.41 22.20 10.39
C ALA A 151 12.35 23.69 10.76
N ARG A 152 11.51 24.47 10.08
CA ARG A 152 11.13 25.80 10.58
C ARG A 152 10.46 25.54 11.91
N ARG A 153 11.21 25.74 13.01
CA ARG A 153 10.65 25.98 14.34
C ARG A 153 9.49 26.95 14.10
N ALA A 154 8.26 26.48 14.30
CA ALA A 154 7.14 27.37 14.45
C ALA A 154 7.48 28.24 15.66
N ARG A 155 8.07 29.42 15.41
CA ARG A 155 8.19 30.44 16.44
C ARG A 155 6.75 30.68 16.85
N ARG A 156 6.39 30.27 18.06
CA ARG A 156 5.16 30.72 18.72
C ARG A 156 5.23 32.25 18.70
N ARG A 157 4.60 32.87 17.72
CA ARG A 157 4.30 34.29 17.74
C ARG A 157 3.35 34.45 18.91
N ARG A 158 3.87 34.90 20.05
CA ARG A 158 3.03 35.41 21.15
C ARG A 158 2.25 36.57 20.55
N LEU A 159 0.96 36.37 20.33
CA LEU A 159 0.05 37.47 20.03
C LEU A 159 0.04 38.40 21.26
N PRO A 160 0.29 39.71 21.11
CA PRO A 160 0.08 40.62 22.22
C PRO A 160 -1.42 40.68 22.51
N LEU A 161 -1.79 40.46 23.76
CA LEU A 161 -3.13 40.71 24.27
C LEU A 161 -3.43 42.21 24.10
N ARG A 162 -4.20 42.57 23.06
CA ARG A 162 -4.78 43.91 22.95
C ARG A 162 -6.00 43.98 23.87
N ALA A 163 -5.91 44.84 24.87
CA ALA A 163 -7.03 45.25 25.70
C ALA A 163 -8.15 45.81 24.82
N ALA A 164 -9.35 45.26 24.97
CA ALA A 164 -10.55 45.74 24.31
C ALA A 164 -10.93 47.11 24.90
N ARG A 165 -10.81 48.17 24.11
CA ARG A 165 -11.53 49.43 24.34
C ARG A 165 -12.70 49.49 23.36
N ARG A 166 -13.91 49.62 23.94
CA ARG A 166 -15.17 49.89 23.25
C ARG A 166 -15.11 51.25 22.57
N GLY A 167 -15.59 51.34 21.33
CA GLY A 167 -15.80 52.60 20.62
C GLY A 167 -16.47 52.32 19.27
N GLY A 168 -17.71 52.78 19.12
CA GLY A 168 -18.56 52.51 17.97
C GLY A 168 -18.16 53.26 16.69
N GLY A 169 -18.63 52.77 15.56
CA GLY A 169 -18.44 53.40 14.25
C GLY A 169 -19.05 52.56 13.13
N ARG A 170 -19.94 53.18 12.35
CA ARG A 170 -20.83 52.59 11.34
C ARG A 170 -20.09 52.12 10.05
N HIS A 171 -20.76 51.22 9.33
CA HIS A 171 -20.57 50.68 7.96
C HIS A 171 -20.19 51.73 6.86
N PRO A 172 -19.76 51.38 5.61
CA PRO A 172 -20.30 50.31 4.75
C PRO A 172 -19.31 49.48 3.88
N LEU A 173 -19.91 48.45 3.26
CA LEU A 173 -19.38 47.49 2.27
C LEU A 173 -19.07 48.12 0.90
N ARG A 174 -18.18 47.49 0.10
CA ARG A 174 -18.37 47.13 -1.34
C ARG A 174 -17.16 46.37 -1.96
N PRO A 175 -17.31 45.70 -3.13
CA PRO A 175 -16.71 44.39 -3.44
C PRO A 175 -15.85 44.32 -4.75
N GLY A 176 -15.37 43.11 -5.09
CA GLY A 176 -14.82 42.71 -6.41
C GLY A 176 -13.28 42.61 -6.43
N SER A 177 -12.60 41.66 -7.08
CA SER A 177 -12.94 40.86 -8.26
C SER A 177 -12.11 39.58 -8.33
N ALA A 178 -12.71 38.54 -8.92
CA ALA A 178 -12.09 37.29 -9.31
C ALA A 178 -10.98 37.47 -10.38
N ARG A 179 -9.97 36.60 -10.34
CA ARG A 179 -9.19 36.22 -11.54
C ARG A 179 -9.02 34.71 -11.59
N GLN A 180 -9.66 34.13 -12.60
CA GLN A 180 -9.39 32.79 -13.12
C GLN A 180 -8.06 32.80 -13.88
N GLY A 181 -7.28 31.72 -13.73
CA GLY A 181 -6.14 31.41 -14.56
C GLY A 181 -6.09 29.91 -14.83
N LYS A 182 -6.50 29.52 -16.04
CA LYS A 182 -6.32 28.19 -16.63
C LYS A 182 -4.88 28.05 -17.18
N SER A 183 -4.28 26.87 -17.05
CA SER A 183 -3.42 26.22 -18.07
C SER A 183 -2.89 24.90 -17.49
N GLY A 184 -3.20 23.74 -18.07
CA GLY A 184 -2.32 23.06 -19.05
C GLY A 184 -1.21 22.30 -18.30
N GLY A 185 -1.25 20.98 -18.13
CA GLY A 185 -1.22 19.97 -19.18
C GLY A 185 0.24 19.59 -19.46
N ARG A 186 0.67 18.40 -19.03
CA ARG A 186 1.70 17.56 -19.69
C ARG A 186 1.91 16.27 -18.91
N GLY A 187 1.61 15.16 -19.57
CA GLY A 187 1.97 13.83 -19.12
C GLY A 187 3.44 13.55 -19.37
N SER A 188 4.03 12.75 -18.48
CA SER A 188 5.30 12.07 -18.73
C SER A 188 5.16 10.63 -18.23
N ARG A 189 5.07 9.69 -19.17
CA ARG A 189 5.19 8.26 -18.90
C ARG A 189 6.67 7.96 -18.64
N SER A 190 7.00 7.42 -17.47
CA SER A 190 8.29 6.79 -17.21
C SER A 190 8.16 5.27 -17.22
N PRO A 191 9.17 4.53 -17.72
CA PRO A 191 9.08 3.10 -17.94
C PRO A 191 9.18 2.33 -16.61
N ARG A 192 8.28 1.35 -16.43
CA ARG A 192 8.27 0.42 -15.30
C ARG A 192 9.45 -0.56 -15.42
N ARG A 193 10.46 -0.44 -14.56
CA ARG A 193 11.41 -1.53 -14.29
C ARG A 193 10.77 -2.48 -13.28
N SER A 194 10.70 -3.76 -13.61
CA SER A 194 10.33 -4.82 -12.66
C SER A 194 11.41 -4.93 -11.59
N LEU A 195 11.05 -4.65 -10.34
CA LEU A 195 11.96 -4.59 -9.18
C LEU A 195 12.11 -5.94 -8.46
N TYR A 196 11.60 -7.03 -9.03
CA TYR A 196 11.72 -8.36 -8.43
C TYR A 196 12.31 -9.35 -9.45
N ARG A 197 13.64 -9.34 -9.57
CA ARG A 197 14.39 -10.50 -10.06
C ARG A 197 14.99 -11.16 -8.82
N ARG A 198 14.45 -12.31 -8.42
CA ARG A 198 15.13 -13.18 -7.45
C ARG A 198 16.15 -13.99 -8.24
N ASP A 199 17.43 -13.77 -7.96
CA ASP A 199 18.48 -14.71 -8.33
C ASP A 199 18.21 -16.03 -7.60
N GLN A 200 18.13 -17.13 -8.35
CA GLN A 200 18.10 -18.48 -7.80
C GLN A 200 19.52 -19.06 -7.87
N PRO A 201 20.09 -19.59 -6.79
CA PRO A 201 21.15 -20.56 -6.91
C PRO A 201 20.53 -21.94 -7.14
N GLY A 202 20.84 -22.53 -8.28
CA GLY A 202 20.52 -23.92 -8.58
C GLY A 202 21.26 -24.86 -7.61
N ARG A 203 20.53 -25.84 -7.10
CA ARG A 203 21.09 -27.13 -6.69
C ARG A 203 20.16 -28.23 -7.20
N GLU A 204 20.66 -28.95 -8.19
CA GLU A 204 20.24 -30.31 -8.48
C GLU A 204 20.53 -31.17 -7.25
N GLU A 205 19.55 -31.95 -6.80
CA GLU A 205 19.78 -33.07 -5.88
C GLU A 205 19.39 -34.37 -6.61
N PRO A 206 20.21 -35.42 -6.54
CA PRO A 206 20.07 -36.58 -7.40
C PRO A 206 18.98 -37.53 -6.92
N ALA A 207 18.33 -38.16 -7.90
CA ALA A 207 17.33 -39.20 -7.71
C ALA A 207 17.86 -40.38 -6.89
N GLN A 208 17.21 -40.73 -5.78
CA GLN A 208 17.28 -42.06 -5.20
C GLN A 208 16.03 -42.85 -5.55
N ARG A 209 16.22 -43.82 -6.45
CA ARG A 209 15.31 -44.93 -6.72
C ARG A 209 15.49 -46.04 -5.68
N HIS A 210 14.43 -46.85 -5.55
CA HIS A 210 14.29 -48.16 -4.88
C HIS A 210 13.57 -48.08 -3.53
N GLY A 211 12.52 -48.84 -3.24
CA GLY A 211 11.85 -49.89 -4.01
C GLY A 211 10.71 -50.47 -3.17
N HIS A 212 9.65 -50.93 -3.85
CA HIS A 212 8.62 -51.77 -3.26
C HIS A 212 9.23 -53.02 -2.61
N ARG A 213 8.72 -53.38 -1.42
CA ARG A 213 8.24 -54.75 -1.12
C ARG A 213 7.50 -54.80 0.21
N ARG A 214 6.24 -55.24 0.08
CA ARG A 214 5.36 -55.98 1.00
C ARG A 214 5.09 -55.42 2.39
#